data_AF-A0A969YZI4-F1
#
_entry.id   AF-A0A969YZI4-F1
#
_cell.length_a   1.000
_cell.length_b   1.000
_cell.length_c   1.000
_cell.angle_alpha   90.00
_cell.angle_beta   90.00
_cell.angle_gamma   90.00
#
_symmetry.space_group_name_H-M   'P 1'
#
loop_
_entity.id
_entity.type
_entity.pdbx_description
1 polymer ?
#
loop_
_entity_poly.entity_id
_entity_poly.type
_entity_poly.pdbx_seq_one_letter_code
_entity_poly.pdbx_strand_id
1 'polypeptide(L)'
;MIKQSRIALLVSLVFMFNLLMANYALANPNPYETNIKKGLAFLTSIQNPDAGFPWWAGEKKGESDPATTAWVVMALSASGEDLASKKWQRNGQTPLDYLVKNTNQLESTTDYARQLLALAMVNDYAPEKQAIINKLKSWQDESGHFGQGALDEGDFINAHMWTILALKSVGEDIAYADKAKGWLINSQNPDGGFAWYVGLPSDADDTAIAIQTLIALGEDPAKSLAIKKALKYLKSLQVIDGGFSSGWAVNASNASTDSWVWQALHSIGENANSPNWAIKGKNVASHLTSLQNQAGYFCWMAGEKNPSVTDTAYALIALSGKYMPVNADLPLEEKRVEKFKIIFNKVNLRLSV
;
A
#
# COMPACT_ATOMS: atom_id res chain seq x y z
N MET A 1 -21.78 -36.06 23.45
CA MET A 1 -22.31 -34.73 23.84
C MET A 1 -21.25 -33.64 24.04
N ILE A 2 -20.13 -33.88 24.74
CA ILE A 2 -19.14 -32.82 25.07
C ILE A 2 -18.40 -32.21 23.85
N LYS A 3 -18.20 -32.96 22.76
CA LYS A 3 -17.58 -32.42 21.52
C LYS A 3 -18.50 -31.47 20.75
N GLN A 4 -19.81 -31.74 20.74
CA GLN A 4 -20.78 -30.90 20.02
C GLN A 4 -21.00 -29.56 20.73
N SER A 5 -20.95 -29.51 22.06
CA SER A 5 -21.06 -28.25 22.81
C SER A 5 -19.86 -27.32 22.62
N ARG A 6 -18.64 -27.87 22.46
CA ARG A 6 -17.43 -27.07 22.16
C ARG A 6 -17.45 -26.46 20.76
N ILE A 7 -17.95 -27.19 19.77
CA ILE A 7 -18.12 -26.68 18.39
C ILE A 7 -19.18 -25.57 18.36
N ALA A 8 -20.32 -25.77 19.05
CA ALA A 8 -21.36 -24.75 19.14
C ALA A 8 -20.89 -23.47 19.82
N LEU A 9 -20.06 -23.57 20.88
CA LEU A 9 -19.47 -22.42 21.57
C LEU A 9 -18.47 -21.66 20.67
N LEU A 10 -17.64 -22.38 19.91
CA LEU A 10 -16.69 -21.77 18.96
C LEU A 10 -17.42 -21.04 17.82
N VAL A 11 -18.46 -21.65 17.24
CA VAL A 11 -19.27 -21.03 16.18
C VAL A 11 -19.98 -19.78 16.71
N SER A 12 -20.52 -19.81 17.92
CA SER A 12 -21.20 -18.64 18.52
C SER A 12 -20.23 -17.52 18.93
N LEU A 13 -19.00 -17.83 19.35
CA LEU A 13 -17.96 -16.83 19.58
C LEU A 13 -17.49 -16.17 18.28
N VAL A 14 -17.31 -16.93 17.20
CA VAL A 14 -17.00 -16.39 15.87
C VAL A 14 -18.14 -15.51 15.36
N PHE A 15 -19.39 -15.92 15.56
CA PHE A 15 -20.56 -15.15 15.14
C PHE A 15 -20.71 -13.84 15.95
N MET A 16 -20.53 -13.88 17.28
CA MET A 16 -20.52 -12.67 18.11
C MET A 16 -19.36 -11.73 17.76
N PHE A 17 -18.18 -12.28 17.46
CA PHE A 17 -17.04 -11.49 17.02
C PHE A 17 -17.31 -10.79 15.68
N ASN A 18 -17.90 -11.49 14.70
CA ASN A 18 -18.30 -10.90 13.43
C ASN A 18 -19.38 -9.82 13.60
N LEU A 19 -20.36 -10.03 14.48
CA LEU A 19 -21.39 -9.02 14.81
C LEU A 19 -20.80 -7.79 15.51
N LEU A 20 -19.82 -7.97 16.41
CA LEU A 20 -19.12 -6.88 17.08
C LEU A 20 -18.26 -6.07 16.08
N MET A 21 -17.55 -6.73 15.18
CA MET A 21 -16.76 -6.06 14.13
C MET A 21 -17.65 -5.33 13.12
N ALA A 22 -18.78 -5.92 12.71
CA ALA A 22 -19.76 -5.28 11.85
C ALA A 22 -20.38 -4.03 12.51
N ASN A 23 -20.72 -4.10 13.80
CA ASN A 23 -21.21 -2.95 14.55
C ASN A 23 -20.13 -1.87 14.77
N TYR A 24 -18.85 -2.24 14.90
CA TYR A 24 -17.74 -1.29 15.02
C TYR A 24 -17.46 -0.56 13.69
N ALA A 25 -17.53 -1.27 12.57
CA ALA A 25 -17.41 -0.69 11.23
C ALA A 25 -18.58 0.26 10.89
N LEU A 26 -19.80 -0.08 11.32
CA LEU A 26 -20.97 0.81 11.22
C LEU A 26 -20.88 2.02 12.14
N ALA A 27 -20.16 1.92 13.27
CA ALA A 27 -20.00 3.00 14.23
C ALA A 27 -18.93 4.04 13.86
N ASN A 28 -17.98 3.70 12.98
CA ASN A 28 -16.93 4.60 12.50
C ASN A 28 -16.76 4.47 10.97
N PRO A 29 -17.68 5.03 10.18
CA PRO A 29 -17.56 5.02 8.73
C PRO A 29 -16.28 5.71 8.27
N ASN A 30 -15.65 5.19 7.23
CA ASN A 30 -14.48 5.82 6.63
C ASN A 30 -14.86 7.24 6.15
N PRO A 31 -14.24 8.32 6.69
CA PRO A 31 -14.63 9.69 6.36
C PRO A 31 -14.37 10.06 4.88
N TYR A 32 -13.63 9.23 4.14
CA TYR A 32 -13.27 9.46 2.74
C TYR A 32 -14.12 8.64 1.75
N GLU A 33 -15.20 8.00 2.19
CA GLU A 33 -16.07 7.16 1.33
C GLU A 33 -16.55 7.90 0.08
N THR A 34 -16.85 9.20 0.18
CA THR A 34 -17.26 10.01 -0.97
C THR A 34 -16.12 10.18 -1.98
N ASN A 35 -14.90 10.45 -1.52
CA ASN A 35 -13.72 10.57 -2.37
C ASN A 35 -13.43 9.24 -3.07
N ILE A 36 -13.53 8.13 -2.34
CA ILE A 36 -13.33 6.77 -2.87
C ILE A 36 -14.33 6.49 -3.99
N LYS A 37 -15.63 6.71 -3.75
CA LYS A 37 -16.68 6.50 -4.76
C LYS A 37 -16.46 7.32 -6.04
N LYS A 38 -16.00 8.57 -5.91
CA LYS A 38 -15.67 9.42 -7.07
C LYS A 38 -14.48 8.89 -7.86
N GLY A 39 -13.41 8.45 -7.19
CA GLY A 39 -12.25 7.86 -7.87
C GLY A 39 -12.60 6.55 -8.57
N LEU A 40 -13.41 5.69 -7.94
CA LEU A 40 -13.90 4.46 -8.56
C LEU A 40 -14.79 4.72 -9.78
N ALA A 41 -15.63 5.76 -9.74
CA ALA A 41 -16.45 6.17 -10.88
C ALA A 41 -15.58 6.65 -12.05
N PHE A 42 -14.51 7.40 -11.77
CA PHE A 42 -13.52 7.78 -12.78
C PHE A 42 -12.83 6.54 -13.38
N LEU A 43 -12.32 5.62 -12.56
CA LEU A 43 -11.66 4.41 -13.07
C LEU A 43 -12.61 3.58 -13.96
N THR A 44 -13.87 3.44 -13.55
CA THR A 44 -14.89 2.74 -14.36
C THR A 44 -15.07 3.38 -15.74
N SER A 45 -15.01 4.72 -15.83
CA SER A 45 -15.26 5.47 -17.08
C SER A 45 -14.10 5.41 -18.07
N ILE A 46 -12.87 5.15 -17.60
CA ILE A 46 -11.67 5.13 -18.43
C ILE A 46 -11.18 3.72 -18.79
N GLN A 47 -11.70 2.67 -18.13
CA GLN A 47 -11.35 1.27 -18.44
C GLN A 47 -11.52 0.93 -19.94
N ASN A 48 -10.52 0.26 -20.51
CA ASN A 48 -10.48 -0.07 -21.94
C ASN A 48 -11.24 -1.37 -22.28
N PRO A 49 -11.58 -1.63 -23.56
CA PRO A 49 -12.34 -2.82 -23.97
C PRO A 49 -11.67 -4.17 -23.67
N ASP A 50 -10.36 -4.19 -23.45
CA ASP A 50 -9.56 -5.34 -23.03
C ASP A 50 -9.54 -5.53 -21.50
N ALA A 51 -10.33 -4.73 -20.77
CA ALA A 51 -10.42 -4.64 -19.31
C ALA A 51 -9.20 -4.02 -18.61
N GLY A 52 -8.16 -3.64 -19.36
CA GLY A 52 -7.01 -2.92 -18.83
C GLY A 52 -7.27 -1.42 -18.64
N PHE A 53 -6.28 -0.75 -18.08
CA PHE A 53 -6.30 0.68 -17.79
C PHE A 53 -5.12 1.38 -18.45
N PRO A 54 -5.34 2.56 -19.05
CA PRO A 54 -4.26 3.32 -19.65
C PRO A 54 -3.45 4.07 -18.60
N TRP A 55 -2.15 4.27 -18.86
CA TRP A 55 -1.33 5.21 -18.10
C TRP A 55 -1.91 6.65 -18.16
N TRP A 56 -2.47 7.01 -19.31
CA TRP A 56 -2.98 8.35 -19.60
C TRP A 56 -4.44 8.35 -20.05
N ALA A 57 -5.27 9.19 -19.42
CA ALA A 57 -6.70 9.31 -19.73
C ALA A 57 -7.14 10.73 -20.17
N GLY A 58 -6.21 11.56 -20.66
CA GLY A 58 -6.49 12.91 -21.16
C GLY A 58 -7.23 12.94 -22.50
N GLU A 59 -7.07 14.01 -23.28
CA GLU A 59 -7.83 14.23 -24.54
C GLU A 59 -7.79 13.06 -25.52
N LYS A 60 -6.65 12.36 -25.59
CA LYS A 60 -6.51 11.08 -26.28
C LYS A 60 -6.17 10.01 -25.25
N LYS A 61 -7.20 9.27 -24.82
CA LYS A 61 -7.03 8.12 -23.92
C LYS A 61 -6.06 7.12 -24.55
N GLY A 62 -5.06 6.70 -23.78
CA GLY A 62 -4.05 5.74 -24.23
C GLY A 62 -4.57 4.31 -24.32
N GLU A 63 -3.71 3.44 -24.83
CA GLU A 63 -3.87 1.98 -24.73
C GLU A 63 -3.66 1.52 -23.29
N SER A 64 -4.09 0.29 -23.00
CA SER A 64 -3.92 -0.31 -21.68
C SER A 64 -2.43 -0.54 -21.38
N ASP A 65 -2.06 -0.32 -20.12
CA ASP A 65 -0.70 -0.46 -19.61
C ASP A 65 -0.73 -1.46 -18.44
N PRO A 66 0.06 -2.56 -18.47
CA PRO A 66 0.08 -3.55 -17.38
C PRO A 66 0.45 -2.97 -16.03
N ALA A 67 1.43 -2.06 -16.02
CA ALA A 67 1.89 -1.37 -14.82
C ALA A 67 0.76 -0.60 -14.13
N THR A 68 0.06 0.26 -14.87
CA THR A 68 -1.09 1.03 -14.40
C THR A 68 -2.24 0.13 -13.99
N THR A 69 -2.52 -0.92 -14.78
CA THR A 69 -3.60 -1.85 -14.49
C THR A 69 -3.37 -2.59 -13.16
N ALA A 70 -2.13 -2.97 -12.85
CA ALA A 70 -1.79 -3.61 -11.57
C ALA A 70 -2.06 -2.70 -10.37
N TRP A 71 -1.70 -1.41 -10.46
CA TRP A 71 -2.02 -0.43 -9.43
C TRP A 71 -3.52 -0.22 -9.25
N VAL A 72 -4.26 -0.15 -10.36
CA VAL A 72 -5.72 -0.06 -10.31
C VAL A 72 -6.31 -1.29 -9.63
N VAL A 73 -5.90 -2.51 -9.97
CA VAL A 73 -6.38 -3.74 -9.31
C VAL A 73 -6.20 -3.69 -7.79
N MET A 74 -5.02 -3.27 -7.33
CA MET A 74 -4.77 -3.10 -5.89
C MET A 74 -5.68 -2.03 -5.26
N ALA A 75 -5.92 -0.91 -5.96
CA ALA A 75 -6.83 0.14 -5.49
C ALA A 75 -8.30 -0.30 -5.42
N LEU A 76 -8.76 -1.08 -6.41
CA LEU A 76 -10.09 -1.66 -6.42
C LEU A 76 -10.29 -2.59 -5.22
N SER A 77 -9.33 -3.50 -5.00
CA SER A 77 -9.34 -4.41 -3.86
C SER A 77 -9.29 -3.66 -2.52
N ALA A 78 -8.42 -2.65 -2.39
CA ALA A 78 -8.33 -1.80 -1.21
C ALA A 78 -9.67 -1.10 -0.89
N SER A 79 -10.39 -0.68 -1.94
CA SER A 79 -11.69 -0.02 -1.84
C SER A 79 -12.86 -0.99 -1.58
N GLY A 80 -12.60 -2.29 -1.46
CA GLY A 80 -13.61 -3.32 -1.22
C GLY A 80 -14.44 -3.71 -2.45
N GLU A 81 -13.96 -3.41 -3.65
CA GLU A 81 -14.63 -3.80 -4.89
C GLU A 81 -14.48 -5.30 -5.18
N ASP A 82 -15.56 -5.93 -5.65
CA ASP A 82 -15.51 -7.28 -6.19
C ASP A 82 -14.91 -7.24 -7.61
N LEU A 83 -13.65 -7.70 -7.73
CA LEU A 83 -12.88 -7.73 -8.98
C LEU A 83 -13.49 -8.64 -10.05
N ALA A 84 -14.33 -9.60 -9.66
CA ALA A 84 -15.02 -10.48 -10.61
C ALA A 84 -16.37 -9.90 -11.06
N SER A 85 -16.84 -8.80 -10.47
CA SER A 85 -18.16 -8.25 -10.75
C SER A 85 -18.29 -7.70 -12.19
N LYS A 86 -19.52 -7.66 -12.71
CA LYS A 86 -19.83 -7.11 -14.04
C LYS A 86 -19.40 -5.65 -14.22
N LYS A 87 -19.22 -4.90 -13.14
CA LYS A 87 -18.73 -3.52 -13.16
C LYS A 87 -17.34 -3.42 -13.79
N TRP A 88 -16.44 -4.35 -13.46
CA TRP A 88 -15.04 -4.35 -13.91
C TRP A 88 -14.79 -5.26 -15.11
N GLN A 89 -15.83 -5.93 -15.62
CA GLN A 89 -15.70 -6.75 -16.82
C GLN A 89 -15.84 -5.92 -18.10
N ARG A 90 -14.98 -6.18 -19.08
CA ARG A 90 -15.11 -5.69 -20.45
C ARG A 90 -14.93 -6.87 -21.39
N ASN A 91 -15.92 -7.09 -22.28
CA ASN A 91 -15.94 -8.24 -23.18
C ASN A 91 -15.70 -9.60 -22.49
N GLY A 92 -16.23 -9.75 -21.27
CA GLY A 92 -16.09 -10.98 -20.47
C GLY A 92 -14.74 -11.16 -19.76
N GLN A 93 -13.84 -10.17 -19.83
CA GLN A 93 -12.52 -10.19 -19.19
C GLN A 93 -12.50 -9.22 -18.01
N THR A 94 -11.75 -9.57 -16.96
CA THR A 94 -11.45 -8.72 -15.80
C THR A 94 -10.10 -8.02 -15.98
N PRO A 95 -9.78 -7.00 -15.16
CA PRO A 95 -8.43 -6.41 -15.15
C PRO A 95 -7.33 -7.43 -14.82
N LEU A 96 -7.64 -8.45 -14.01
CA LEU A 96 -6.71 -9.54 -13.70
C LEU A 96 -6.45 -10.45 -14.92
N ASP A 97 -7.49 -10.74 -15.72
CA ASP A 97 -7.31 -11.48 -16.99
C ASP A 97 -6.38 -10.72 -17.95
N TYR A 98 -6.52 -9.39 -18.02
CA TYR A 98 -5.63 -8.54 -18.81
C TYR A 98 -4.18 -8.67 -18.33
N LEU A 99 -3.94 -8.59 -17.02
CA LEU A 99 -2.61 -8.73 -16.44
C LEU A 99 -1.97 -10.09 -16.71
N VAL A 100 -2.74 -11.18 -16.63
CA VAL A 100 -2.24 -12.55 -16.90
C VAL A 100 -1.83 -12.72 -18.36
N LYS A 101 -2.59 -12.15 -19.30
CA LYS A 101 -2.29 -12.22 -20.73
C LYS A 101 -1.05 -11.44 -21.15
N ASN A 102 -0.65 -10.43 -20.36
CA ASN A 102 0.46 -9.52 -20.68
C ASN A 102 1.73 -9.79 -19.83
N THR A 103 1.89 -11.00 -19.30
CA THR A 103 3.09 -11.39 -18.52
C THR A 103 4.39 -11.43 -19.34
N ASN A 104 4.28 -11.44 -20.66
CA ASN A 104 5.42 -11.34 -21.58
C ASN A 104 6.08 -9.94 -21.60
N GLN A 105 5.44 -8.92 -21.00
CA GLN A 105 5.97 -7.55 -20.91
C GLN A 105 6.76 -7.30 -19.61
N LEU A 106 6.93 -8.31 -18.75
CA LEU A 106 7.64 -8.17 -17.48
C LEU A 106 9.15 -8.30 -17.70
N GLU A 107 9.89 -7.23 -17.43
CA GLU A 107 11.34 -7.15 -17.63
C GLU A 107 12.09 -7.08 -16.29
N SER A 108 11.84 -6.04 -15.50
CA SER A 108 12.58 -5.76 -14.27
C SER A 108 12.04 -6.53 -13.06
N THR A 109 12.83 -6.66 -11.98
CA THR A 109 12.34 -7.31 -10.75
C THR A 109 11.09 -6.64 -10.20
N THR A 110 11.01 -5.31 -10.32
CA THR A 110 9.86 -4.54 -9.85
C THR A 110 8.59 -4.79 -10.67
N ASP A 111 8.69 -5.12 -11.96
CA ASP A 111 7.54 -5.52 -12.78
C ASP A 111 6.92 -6.83 -12.28
N TYR A 112 7.76 -7.85 -12.04
CA TYR A 112 7.32 -9.12 -11.48
C TYR A 112 6.70 -8.95 -10.09
N ALA A 113 7.32 -8.15 -9.23
CA ALA A 113 6.82 -7.88 -7.90
C ALA A 113 5.43 -7.18 -7.93
N ARG A 114 5.29 -6.14 -8.75
CA ARG A 114 4.01 -5.43 -8.93
C ARG A 114 2.91 -6.33 -9.51
N GLN A 115 3.25 -7.17 -10.48
CA GLN A 115 2.32 -8.14 -11.05
C GLN A 115 1.83 -9.11 -9.96
N LEU A 116 2.74 -9.66 -9.14
CA LEU A 116 2.36 -10.59 -8.08
C LEU A 116 1.48 -9.92 -7.02
N LEU A 117 1.79 -8.68 -6.62
CA LEU A 117 0.96 -7.90 -5.71
C LEU A 117 -0.48 -7.76 -6.22
N ALA A 118 -0.67 -7.48 -7.51
CA ALA A 118 -2.00 -7.39 -8.10
C ALA A 118 -2.71 -8.77 -8.14
N LEU A 119 -2.01 -9.82 -8.55
CA LEU A 119 -2.58 -11.19 -8.60
C LEU A 119 -2.91 -11.74 -7.21
N ALA A 120 -2.23 -11.28 -6.15
CA ALA A 120 -2.48 -11.68 -4.76
C ALA A 120 -3.87 -11.26 -4.25
N MET A 121 -4.57 -10.37 -4.95
CA MET A 121 -5.91 -9.91 -4.56
C MET A 121 -6.98 -11.00 -4.71
N VAL A 122 -6.71 -12.06 -5.48
CA VAL A 122 -7.62 -13.20 -5.67
C VAL A 122 -6.90 -14.53 -5.51
N ASN A 123 -7.63 -15.58 -5.17
CA ASN A 123 -7.07 -16.93 -5.07
C ASN A 123 -6.86 -17.60 -6.43
N ASP A 124 -7.58 -17.17 -7.47
CA ASP A 124 -7.44 -17.65 -8.84
C ASP A 124 -6.05 -17.37 -9.44
N TYR A 125 -5.71 -17.97 -10.58
CA TYR A 125 -4.40 -17.84 -11.27
C TYR A 125 -3.21 -18.43 -10.51
N ALA A 126 -3.42 -19.57 -9.83
CA ALA A 126 -2.36 -20.24 -9.09
C ALA A 126 -1.11 -20.59 -9.94
N PRO A 127 -1.22 -21.10 -11.18
CA PRO A 127 -0.04 -21.40 -12.00
C PRO A 127 0.80 -20.16 -12.34
N GLU A 128 0.14 -19.06 -12.73
CA GLU A 128 0.80 -17.80 -13.09
C GLU A 128 1.46 -17.15 -11.88
N LYS A 129 0.77 -17.13 -10.73
CA LYS A 129 1.36 -16.69 -9.45
C LYS A 129 2.59 -17.53 -9.10
N GLN A 130 2.50 -18.85 -9.19
CA GLN A 130 3.63 -19.73 -8.85
C GLN A 130 4.85 -19.49 -9.74
N ALA A 131 4.64 -19.24 -11.04
CA ALA A 131 5.74 -18.92 -11.95
C ALA A 131 6.46 -17.62 -11.55
N ILE A 132 5.71 -16.58 -11.17
CA ILE A 132 6.28 -15.31 -10.72
C ILE A 132 6.98 -15.46 -9.36
N ILE A 133 6.36 -16.18 -8.40
CA ILE A 133 6.96 -16.48 -7.10
C ILE A 133 8.32 -17.17 -7.27
N ASN A 134 8.39 -18.18 -8.14
CA ASN A 134 9.63 -18.92 -8.38
C ASN A 134 10.73 -18.02 -8.96
N LYS A 135 10.38 -17.12 -9.89
CA LYS A 135 11.34 -16.13 -10.43
C LYS A 135 11.85 -15.18 -9.34
N LEU A 136 10.95 -14.53 -8.62
CA LEU A 136 11.31 -13.59 -7.55
C LEU A 136 12.20 -14.25 -6.49
N LYS A 137 11.87 -15.48 -6.05
CA LYS A 137 12.70 -16.25 -5.11
C LYS A 137 14.07 -16.58 -5.68
N SER A 138 14.18 -16.84 -6.98
CA SER A 138 15.46 -17.17 -7.63
C SER A 138 16.43 -15.98 -7.72
N TRP A 139 15.93 -14.75 -7.53
CA TRP A 139 16.74 -13.53 -7.55
C TRP A 139 17.17 -13.07 -6.17
N GLN A 140 16.98 -13.90 -5.14
CA GLN A 140 17.58 -13.66 -3.85
C GLN A 140 19.02 -14.17 -3.79
N ASP A 141 19.96 -13.33 -3.36
CA ASP A 141 21.35 -13.72 -3.17
C ASP A 141 21.71 -14.09 -1.72
N GLU A 142 22.98 -14.45 -1.48
CA GLU A 142 23.47 -14.83 -0.14
C GLU A 142 23.57 -13.66 0.85
N SER A 143 23.54 -12.42 0.37
CA SER A 143 23.42 -11.22 1.19
C SER A 143 21.98 -10.97 1.65
N GLY A 144 21.02 -11.69 1.06
CA GLY A 144 19.59 -11.55 1.29
C GLY A 144 18.92 -10.49 0.40
N HIS A 145 19.69 -9.78 -0.44
CA HIS A 145 19.18 -8.83 -1.42
C HIS A 145 18.35 -9.56 -2.50
N PHE A 146 17.38 -8.85 -3.08
CA PHE A 146 16.62 -9.34 -4.24
C PHE A 146 16.84 -8.41 -5.42
N GLY A 147 17.33 -8.96 -6.53
CA GLY A 147 17.51 -8.25 -7.79
C GLY A 147 18.10 -9.15 -8.87
N GLN A 148 17.78 -8.86 -10.13
CA GLN A 148 18.34 -9.59 -11.26
C GLN A 148 19.78 -9.17 -11.51
N GLY A 149 20.73 -10.07 -11.23
CA GLY A 149 22.13 -9.86 -11.60
C GLY A 149 22.33 -9.67 -13.11
N ALA A 150 21.47 -10.27 -13.96
CA ALA A 150 21.50 -10.08 -15.41
C ALA A 150 21.11 -8.66 -15.86
N LEU A 151 20.41 -7.90 -15.01
CA LEU A 151 20.02 -6.51 -15.25
C LEU A 151 20.82 -5.52 -14.39
N ASP A 152 21.88 -5.99 -13.73
CA ASP A 152 22.71 -5.19 -12.81
C ASP A 152 21.89 -4.56 -11.66
N GLU A 153 20.87 -5.27 -11.17
CA GLU A 153 19.98 -4.76 -10.13
C GLU A 153 20.56 -4.88 -8.69
N GLY A 154 21.84 -5.20 -8.52
CA GLY A 154 22.45 -5.50 -7.21
C GLY A 154 22.39 -4.36 -6.18
N ASP A 155 22.28 -3.13 -6.65
CA ASP A 155 22.17 -1.92 -5.82
C ASP A 155 20.74 -1.32 -5.79
N PHE A 156 19.77 -1.99 -6.44
CA PHE A 156 18.38 -1.52 -6.49
C PHE A 156 17.68 -1.87 -5.17
N ILE A 157 17.46 -0.85 -4.34
CA ILE A 157 16.73 -0.96 -3.07
C ILE A 157 15.24 -1.18 -3.35
N ASN A 158 14.69 -0.55 -4.39
CA ASN A 158 13.29 -0.74 -4.77
C ASN A 158 12.99 -2.17 -5.24
N ALA A 159 13.87 -2.82 -6.01
CA ALA A 159 13.76 -4.22 -6.41
C ALA A 159 13.66 -5.14 -5.17
N HIS A 160 14.50 -4.86 -4.17
CA HIS A 160 14.48 -5.56 -2.89
C HIS A 160 13.15 -5.39 -2.14
N MET A 161 12.73 -4.13 -1.92
CA MET A 161 11.53 -3.81 -1.15
C MET A 161 10.25 -4.37 -1.79
N TRP A 162 10.06 -4.14 -3.09
CA TRP A 162 8.86 -4.59 -3.79
C TRP A 162 8.78 -6.12 -3.83
N THR A 163 9.90 -6.82 -4.01
CA THR A 163 9.92 -8.29 -4.00
C THR A 163 9.48 -8.86 -2.66
N ILE A 164 9.97 -8.30 -1.55
CA ILE A 164 9.58 -8.74 -0.20
C ILE A 164 8.08 -8.53 0.03
N LEU A 165 7.57 -7.33 -0.29
CA LEU A 165 6.13 -7.03 -0.16
C LEU A 165 5.29 -7.98 -1.03
N ALA A 166 5.74 -8.26 -2.25
CA ALA A 166 5.06 -9.17 -3.17
C ALA A 166 5.02 -10.62 -2.66
N LEU A 167 6.15 -11.17 -2.22
CA LEU A 167 6.21 -12.52 -1.66
C LEU A 167 5.37 -12.62 -0.37
N LYS A 168 5.44 -11.61 0.51
CA LYS A 168 4.60 -11.56 1.72
C LYS A 168 3.11 -11.47 1.41
N SER A 169 2.71 -10.80 0.32
CA SER A 169 1.30 -10.73 -0.10
C SER A 169 0.66 -12.08 -0.42
N VAL A 170 1.48 -13.09 -0.77
CA VAL A 170 1.03 -14.45 -1.06
C VAL A 170 1.42 -15.45 0.03
N GLY A 171 1.82 -14.96 1.21
CA GLY A 171 2.14 -15.78 2.37
C GLY A 171 3.47 -16.53 2.29
N GLU A 172 4.37 -16.11 1.39
CA GLU A 172 5.66 -16.76 1.22
C GLU A 172 6.68 -16.31 2.28
N ASP A 173 7.51 -17.27 2.70
CA ASP A 173 8.66 -16.97 3.54
C ASP A 173 9.80 -16.39 2.71
N ILE A 174 10.52 -15.46 3.32
CA ILE A 174 11.72 -14.86 2.75
C ILE A 174 12.89 -15.71 3.21
N ALA A 175 13.62 -16.34 2.27
CA ALA A 175 14.86 -17.00 2.62
C ALA A 175 15.85 -15.95 3.14
N TYR A 176 16.77 -16.32 4.04
CA TYR A 176 17.70 -15.37 4.65
C TYR A 176 17.03 -14.10 5.23
N ALA A 177 15.81 -14.20 5.79
CA ALA A 177 15.02 -13.04 6.22
C ALA A 177 15.78 -12.03 7.09
N ASP A 178 16.61 -12.49 8.03
CA ASP A 178 17.43 -11.60 8.87
C ASP A 178 18.51 -10.86 8.06
N LYS A 179 19.07 -11.49 7.03
CA LYS A 179 20.01 -10.83 6.13
C LYS A 179 19.30 -9.85 5.20
N ALA A 180 18.14 -10.20 4.65
CA ALA A 180 17.32 -9.30 3.85
C ALA A 180 16.97 -8.01 4.64
N LYS A 181 16.50 -8.18 5.88
CA LYS A 181 16.25 -7.08 6.82
C LYS A 181 17.50 -6.27 7.11
N GLY A 182 18.61 -6.93 7.41
CA GLY A 182 19.90 -6.27 7.66
C GLY A 182 20.39 -5.48 6.45
N TRP A 183 20.24 -6.02 5.25
CA TRP A 183 20.57 -5.38 3.99
C TRP A 183 19.77 -4.09 3.82
N LEU A 184 18.44 -4.15 3.96
CA LEU A 184 17.60 -2.95 3.86
C LEU A 184 17.98 -1.91 4.91
N ILE A 185 18.17 -2.30 6.18
CA ILE A 185 18.59 -1.37 7.24
C ILE A 185 19.93 -0.70 6.91
N ASN A 186 20.88 -1.44 6.35
CA ASN A 186 22.21 -0.91 5.98
C ASN A 186 22.17 -0.01 4.74
N SER A 187 21.14 -0.11 3.91
CA SER A 187 20.87 0.78 2.77
C SER A 187 20.24 2.11 3.19
N GLN A 188 19.94 2.33 4.47
CA GLN A 188 19.44 3.61 4.98
C GLN A 188 20.52 4.69 4.91
N ASN A 189 20.18 5.84 4.33
CA ASN A 189 21.09 6.98 4.23
C ASN A 189 21.32 7.66 5.60
N PRO A 190 22.41 8.45 5.76
CA PRO A 190 22.71 9.14 7.02
C PRO A 190 21.63 10.10 7.51
N ASP A 191 20.82 10.65 6.61
CA ASP A 191 19.68 11.52 6.92
C ASP A 191 18.46 10.76 7.49
N GLY A 192 18.51 9.42 7.43
CA GLY A 192 17.47 8.52 7.92
C GLY A 192 16.47 8.08 6.86
N GLY A 193 16.54 8.61 5.64
CA GLY A 193 15.68 8.20 4.54
C GLY A 193 16.27 7.04 3.72
N PHE A 194 15.52 6.65 2.70
CA PHE A 194 15.89 5.66 1.69
C PHE A 194 15.68 6.24 0.30
N ALA A 195 16.39 5.69 -0.67
CA ALA A 195 16.22 5.97 -2.10
C ALA A 195 15.93 4.66 -2.83
N TRP A 196 15.51 4.73 -4.10
CA TRP A 196 15.33 3.54 -4.93
C TRP A 196 16.63 2.79 -5.27
N TYR A 197 17.79 3.46 -5.20
CA TYR A 197 19.11 2.90 -5.53
C TYR A 197 20.17 3.34 -4.51
N VAL A 198 21.10 2.44 -4.19
CA VAL A 198 22.17 2.68 -3.19
C VAL A 198 23.01 3.90 -3.57
N GLY A 199 23.18 4.82 -2.61
CA GLY A 199 24.03 6.02 -2.77
C GLY A 199 23.32 7.22 -3.42
N LEU A 200 22.08 7.06 -3.88
CA LEU A 200 21.27 8.22 -4.28
C LEU A 200 20.68 8.95 -3.06
N PRO A 201 20.33 10.24 -3.21
CA PRO A 201 19.67 10.99 -2.16
C PRO A 201 18.32 10.37 -1.80
N SER A 202 18.00 10.35 -0.50
CA SER A 202 16.73 9.84 0.01
C SER A 202 15.54 10.62 -0.56
N ASP A 203 14.42 9.94 -0.75
CA ASP A 203 13.13 10.54 -1.11
C ASP A 203 11.99 10.00 -0.21
N ALA A 204 10.85 10.67 -0.24
CA ALA A 204 9.72 10.33 0.63
C ALA A 204 9.03 9.00 0.23
N ASP A 205 8.98 8.69 -1.07
CA ASP A 205 8.21 7.57 -1.59
C ASP A 205 8.91 6.25 -1.21
N ASP A 206 10.21 6.14 -1.53
CA ASP A 206 11.03 4.99 -1.18
C ASP A 206 11.20 4.85 0.34
N THR A 207 11.31 5.96 1.08
CA THR A 207 11.33 5.92 2.54
C THR A 207 10.03 5.35 3.12
N ALA A 208 8.88 5.71 2.57
CA ALA A 208 7.59 5.19 2.99
C ALA A 208 7.42 3.70 2.67
N ILE A 209 7.93 3.24 1.52
CA ILE A 209 7.95 1.83 1.13
C ILE A 209 8.90 1.03 2.03
N ALA A 210 10.06 1.59 2.38
CA ALA A 210 11.02 0.96 3.29
C ALA A 210 10.43 0.71 4.68
N ILE A 211 9.65 1.65 5.23
CA ILE A 211 8.94 1.46 6.51
C ILE A 211 8.02 0.24 6.43
N GLN A 212 7.17 0.16 5.40
CA GLN A 212 6.24 -0.96 5.21
C GLN A 212 6.98 -2.29 5.05
N THR A 213 8.07 -2.29 4.29
CA THR A 213 8.92 -3.47 4.06
C THR A 213 9.59 -3.95 5.35
N LEU A 214 10.12 -3.04 6.18
CA LEU A 214 10.76 -3.39 7.45
C LEU A 214 9.76 -4.05 8.41
N ILE A 215 8.53 -3.57 8.47
CA ILE A 215 7.46 -4.21 9.27
C ILE A 215 7.12 -5.59 8.70
N ALA A 216 7.07 -5.74 7.36
CA ALA A 216 6.84 -7.03 6.71
C ALA A 216 7.97 -8.05 6.98
N LEU A 217 9.17 -7.57 7.29
CA LEU A 217 10.33 -8.35 7.75
C LEU A 217 10.38 -8.53 9.29
N GLY A 218 9.34 -8.09 10.01
CA GLY A 218 9.16 -8.30 11.44
C GLY A 218 9.83 -7.25 12.34
N GLU A 219 10.23 -6.09 11.83
CA GLU A 219 10.66 -4.99 12.68
C GLU A 219 9.49 -4.47 13.54
N ASP A 220 9.72 -4.32 14.85
CA ASP A 220 8.77 -3.64 15.74
C ASP A 220 8.94 -2.13 15.61
N PRO A 221 7.95 -1.37 15.07
CA PRO A 221 8.11 0.06 14.84
C PRO A 221 8.36 0.86 16.13
N ALA A 222 7.99 0.32 17.31
CA ALA A 222 8.25 0.99 18.59
C ALA A 222 9.73 0.89 19.01
N LYS A 223 10.47 -0.10 18.50
CA LYS A 223 11.86 -0.38 18.88
C LYS A 223 12.86 -0.09 17.76
N SER A 224 12.45 -0.25 16.50
CA SER A 224 13.31 -0.09 15.33
C SER A 224 13.87 1.33 15.22
N LEU A 225 15.20 1.45 15.28
CA LEU A 225 15.88 2.73 15.07
C LEU A 225 15.77 3.17 13.61
N ALA A 226 15.81 2.22 12.66
CA ALA A 226 15.67 2.51 11.23
C ALA A 226 14.31 3.14 10.93
N ILE A 227 13.20 2.56 11.43
CA ILE A 227 11.85 3.13 11.25
C ILE A 227 11.74 4.52 11.90
N LYS A 228 12.29 4.72 13.11
CA LYS A 228 12.25 6.04 13.78
C LYS A 228 13.00 7.11 13.00
N LYS A 229 14.15 6.77 12.40
CA LYS A 229 14.92 7.68 11.54
C LYS A 229 14.14 8.00 10.26
N ALA A 230 13.54 7.00 9.63
CA ALA A 230 12.69 7.17 8.44
C ALA A 230 11.49 8.08 8.72
N LEU A 231 10.80 7.91 9.86
CA LEU A 231 9.70 8.79 10.25
C LEU A 231 10.15 10.23 10.50
N LYS A 232 11.33 10.42 11.11
CA LYS A 232 11.91 11.76 11.29
C LYS A 232 12.24 12.40 9.93
N TYR A 233 12.79 11.62 9.00
CA TYR A 233 13.06 12.07 7.64
C TYR A 233 11.76 12.49 6.93
N LEU A 234 10.74 11.63 6.90
CA LEU A 234 9.43 11.96 6.33
C LEU A 234 8.82 13.22 6.96
N LYS A 235 8.90 13.33 8.29
CA LYS A 235 8.38 14.50 9.01
C LYS A 235 9.07 15.81 8.59
N SER A 236 10.34 15.75 8.19
CA SER A 236 11.07 16.93 7.70
C SER A 236 10.63 17.38 6.30
N LEU A 237 9.98 16.51 5.54
CA LEU A 237 9.47 16.79 4.19
C LEU A 237 8.01 17.26 4.18
N GLN A 238 7.34 17.30 5.34
CA GLN A 238 5.99 17.84 5.44
C GLN A 238 6.01 19.35 5.23
N VAL A 239 5.20 19.85 4.30
CA VAL A 239 5.16 21.27 3.93
C VAL A 239 3.90 21.97 4.45
N ILE A 240 3.83 23.29 4.26
CA ILE A 240 2.87 24.18 4.94
C ILE A 240 1.40 23.92 4.60
N ASP A 241 1.12 23.22 3.50
CA ASP A 241 -0.22 22.79 3.10
C ASP A 241 -0.65 21.45 3.73
N GLY A 242 0.23 20.82 4.52
CA GLY A 242 -0.02 19.54 5.19
C GLY A 242 0.44 18.31 4.40
N GLY A 243 0.71 18.44 3.10
CA GLY A 243 1.24 17.38 2.26
C GLY A 243 2.76 17.21 2.38
N PHE A 244 3.32 16.32 1.56
CA PHE A 244 4.72 15.93 1.61
C PHE A 244 5.42 16.14 0.28
N SER A 245 6.57 16.81 0.33
CA SER A 245 7.49 16.86 -0.81
C SER A 245 8.11 15.48 -1.03
N SER A 246 8.36 15.12 -2.29
CA SER A 246 9.15 13.92 -2.61
C SER A 246 10.62 14.05 -2.21
N GLY A 247 11.07 15.22 -1.73
CA GLY A 247 12.45 15.49 -1.36
C GLY A 247 13.19 16.17 -2.51
N TRP A 248 14.29 15.56 -2.96
CA TRP A 248 15.20 16.19 -3.92
C TRP A 248 14.62 16.37 -5.32
N ALA A 249 13.64 15.55 -5.73
CA ALA A 249 13.06 15.60 -7.07
C ALA A 249 12.07 16.76 -7.23
N VAL A 250 11.17 16.97 -6.25
CA VAL A 250 10.15 18.03 -6.28
C VAL A 250 9.98 18.62 -4.88
N ASN A 251 10.35 19.90 -4.74
CA ASN A 251 10.19 20.66 -3.48
C ASN A 251 8.75 21.20 -3.30
N ALA A 252 7.76 20.35 -3.56
CA ALA A 252 6.34 20.63 -3.41
C ALA A 252 5.58 19.33 -3.16
N SER A 253 4.44 19.45 -2.49
CA SER A 253 3.53 18.35 -2.17
C SER A 253 2.85 17.80 -3.43
N ASN A 254 2.59 16.48 -3.45
CA ASN A 254 1.95 15.79 -4.57
C ASN A 254 1.16 14.56 -4.11
N ALA A 255 0.22 14.10 -4.94
CA ALA A 255 -0.71 13.02 -4.60
C ALA A 255 -0.03 11.67 -4.36
N SER A 256 0.96 11.31 -5.19
CA SER A 256 1.70 10.05 -5.05
C SER A 256 2.43 9.99 -3.70
N THR A 257 3.23 11.00 -3.39
CA THR A 257 4.00 11.05 -2.14
C THR A 257 3.08 11.06 -0.92
N ASP A 258 2.02 11.86 -0.93
CA ASP A 258 1.04 11.86 0.15
C ASP A 258 0.43 10.48 0.37
N SER A 259 0.11 9.77 -0.71
CA SER A 259 -0.47 8.44 -0.65
C SER A 259 0.50 7.42 -0.04
N TRP A 260 1.78 7.45 -0.41
CA TRP A 260 2.79 6.54 0.15
C TRP A 260 3.08 6.83 1.61
N VAL A 261 3.26 8.11 1.97
CA VAL A 261 3.47 8.50 3.36
C VAL A 261 2.28 8.12 4.22
N TRP A 262 1.05 8.34 3.75
CA TRP A 262 -0.14 7.91 4.47
C TRP A 262 -0.13 6.40 4.72
N GLN A 263 0.10 5.59 3.67
CA GLN A 263 0.18 4.13 3.79
C GLN A 263 1.23 3.71 4.84
N ALA A 264 2.43 4.32 4.82
CA ALA A 264 3.46 4.04 5.81
C ALA A 264 3.02 4.36 7.25
N LEU A 265 2.37 5.52 7.48
CA LEU A 265 1.86 5.89 8.80
C LEU A 265 0.78 4.91 9.29
N HIS A 266 -0.13 4.52 8.41
CA HIS A 266 -1.14 3.51 8.73
C HIS A 266 -0.51 2.15 9.04
N SER A 267 0.52 1.73 8.31
CA SER A 267 1.18 0.44 8.51
C SER A 267 1.82 0.29 9.90
N ILE A 268 2.20 1.40 10.56
CA ILE A 268 2.74 1.41 11.93
C ILE A 268 1.69 1.71 13.01
N GLY A 269 0.43 1.87 12.62
CA GLY A 269 -0.69 2.24 13.51
C GLY A 269 -0.73 3.72 13.90
N GLU A 270 -0.03 4.59 13.16
CA GLU A 270 -0.13 6.03 13.36
C GLU A 270 -1.33 6.62 12.60
N ASN A 271 -1.97 7.61 13.22
CA ASN A 271 -3.03 8.36 12.58
C ASN A 271 -2.43 9.51 11.77
N ALA A 272 -2.44 9.37 10.44
CA ALA A 272 -1.93 10.36 9.49
C ALA A 272 -2.67 11.72 9.56
N ASN A 273 -3.85 11.75 10.18
CA ASN A 273 -4.64 12.97 10.38
C ASN A 273 -4.39 13.66 11.72
N SER A 274 -3.58 13.06 12.59
CA SER A 274 -3.32 13.60 13.92
C SER A 274 -2.52 14.91 13.87
N PRO A 275 -2.57 15.73 14.94
CA PRO A 275 -1.73 16.93 15.05
C PRO A 275 -0.22 16.67 14.90
N ASN A 276 0.23 15.44 15.19
CA ASN A 276 1.62 15.03 14.99
C ASN A 276 2.03 15.01 13.52
N TRP A 277 1.06 14.89 12.61
CA TRP A 277 1.23 14.90 11.16
C TRP A 277 0.45 16.06 10.54
N ALA A 278 0.41 17.20 11.23
CA ALA A 278 -0.19 18.41 10.72
C ALA A 278 0.72 19.63 10.86
N ILE A 279 0.60 20.57 9.93
CA ILE A 279 1.17 21.90 10.01
C ILE A 279 0.03 22.91 9.87
N LYS A 280 -0.13 23.81 10.85
CA LYS A 280 -1.22 24.80 10.90
C LYS A 280 -2.62 24.20 10.69
N GLY A 281 -2.85 23.00 11.23
CA GLY A 281 -4.13 22.29 11.14
C GLY A 281 -4.39 21.58 9.81
N LYS A 282 -3.45 21.63 8.85
CA LYS A 282 -3.50 20.86 7.60
C LYS A 282 -2.62 19.61 7.70
N ASN A 283 -3.09 18.49 7.18
CA ASN A 283 -2.42 17.19 7.19
C ASN A 283 -2.45 16.55 5.80
N VAL A 284 -1.84 15.36 5.68
CA VAL A 284 -1.73 14.63 4.41
C VAL A 284 -3.08 14.41 3.75
N ALA A 285 -4.13 14.12 4.55
CA ALA A 285 -5.45 13.89 3.99
C ALA A 285 -6.08 15.16 3.44
N SER A 286 -5.94 16.28 4.13
CA SER A 286 -6.46 17.55 3.66
C SER A 286 -5.80 17.99 2.35
N HIS A 287 -4.50 17.72 2.19
CA HIS A 287 -3.81 18.01 0.93
C HIS A 287 -4.22 17.01 -0.17
N LEU A 288 -4.10 15.70 0.07
CA LEU A 288 -4.46 14.67 -0.91
C LEU A 288 -5.88 14.83 -1.44
N THR A 289 -6.86 15.04 -0.55
CA THR A 289 -8.26 15.22 -0.97
C THR A 289 -8.51 16.54 -1.72
N SER A 290 -7.65 17.55 -1.54
CA SER A 290 -7.72 18.79 -2.32
C SER A 290 -7.27 18.62 -3.77
N LEU A 291 -6.51 17.56 -4.07
CA LEU A 291 -6.06 17.21 -5.42
C LEU A 291 -7.11 16.39 -6.20
N GLN A 292 -8.21 15.97 -5.56
CA GLN A 292 -9.31 15.32 -6.27
C GLN A 292 -10.18 16.35 -7.00
N ASN A 293 -10.35 16.16 -8.30
CA ASN A 293 -11.12 17.09 -9.12
C ASN A 293 -12.63 16.72 -9.18
N GLN A 294 -13.39 17.51 -9.94
CA GLN A 294 -14.84 17.27 -10.13
C GLN A 294 -15.16 15.98 -10.89
N ALA A 295 -14.28 15.54 -11.80
CA ALA A 295 -14.43 14.29 -12.55
C ALA A 295 -14.07 13.05 -11.70
N GLY A 296 -13.51 13.25 -10.49
CA GLY A 296 -13.26 12.22 -9.50
C GLY A 296 -11.84 11.65 -9.49
N TYR A 297 -10.99 11.99 -10.46
CA TYR A 297 -9.58 11.62 -10.43
C TYR A 297 -8.76 12.56 -9.55
N PHE A 298 -7.61 12.06 -9.10
CA PHE A 298 -6.61 12.85 -8.39
C PHE A 298 -5.57 13.37 -9.39
N CYS A 299 -5.32 14.67 -9.35
CA CYS A 299 -4.20 15.27 -10.06
C CYS A 299 -2.89 14.97 -9.31
N TRP A 300 -1.76 14.89 -10.02
CA TRP A 300 -0.47 14.70 -9.38
C TRP A 300 -0.14 15.90 -8.48
N MET A 301 -0.26 17.12 -9.02
CA MET A 301 -0.02 18.37 -8.29
C MET A 301 -1.17 19.38 -8.43
N ALA A 302 -1.19 20.36 -7.53
CA ALA A 302 -2.15 21.45 -7.57
C ALA A 302 -2.02 22.28 -8.86
N GLY A 303 -3.14 22.58 -9.50
CA GLY A 303 -3.19 23.34 -10.76
C GLY A 303 -3.08 22.48 -12.02
N GLU A 304 -2.73 21.21 -11.89
CA GLU A 304 -2.82 20.27 -13.00
C GLU A 304 -4.27 19.88 -13.29
N LYS A 305 -4.53 19.56 -14.56
CA LYS A 305 -5.86 19.19 -15.06
C LYS A 305 -5.86 17.85 -15.78
N ASN A 306 -4.74 17.14 -15.76
CA ASN A 306 -4.60 15.91 -16.48
C ASN A 306 -4.95 14.74 -15.57
N PRO A 307 -5.77 13.79 -16.05
CA PRO A 307 -6.13 12.62 -15.26
C PRO A 307 -4.94 11.66 -15.14
N SER A 308 -4.39 11.59 -13.93
CA SER A 308 -3.42 10.57 -13.57
C SER A 308 -4.12 9.36 -12.98
N VAL A 309 -4.03 8.24 -13.71
CA VAL A 309 -4.68 6.99 -13.31
C VAL A 309 -3.95 6.35 -12.13
N THR A 310 -2.61 6.42 -12.12
CA THR A 310 -1.77 5.90 -11.03
C THR A 310 -1.91 6.72 -9.75
N ASP A 311 -1.88 8.06 -9.82
CA ASP A 311 -2.11 8.89 -8.62
C ASP A 311 -3.50 8.65 -8.03
N THR A 312 -4.50 8.46 -8.89
CA THR A 312 -5.85 8.07 -8.44
C THR A 312 -5.82 6.72 -7.75
N ALA A 313 -5.13 5.72 -8.29
CA ALA A 313 -5.02 4.41 -7.67
C ALA A 313 -4.32 4.48 -6.29
N TYR A 314 -3.19 5.19 -6.18
CA TYR A 314 -2.49 5.36 -4.91
C TYR A 314 -3.34 6.07 -3.86
N ALA A 315 -4.03 7.15 -4.27
CA ALA A 315 -4.92 7.88 -3.39
C ALA A 315 -6.06 6.99 -2.87
N LEU A 316 -6.64 6.14 -3.72
CA LEU A 316 -7.70 5.22 -3.31
C LEU A 316 -7.22 4.16 -2.31
N ILE A 317 -5.99 3.63 -2.46
CA ILE A 317 -5.41 2.72 -1.46
C ILE A 317 -5.26 3.42 -0.11
N ALA A 318 -4.66 4.63 -0.11
CA ALA A 318 -4.44 5.41 1.10
C ALA A 318 -5.76 5.82 1.80
N LEU A 319 -6.71 6.36 1.04
CA LEU A 319 -8.02 6.79 1.56
C LEU A 319 -8.85 5.61 2.06
N SER A 320 -8.66 4.41 1.52
CA SER A 320 -9.28 3.17 2.04
C SER A 320 -8.65 2.70 3.36
N GLY A 321 -7.61 3.39 3.83
CA GLY A 321 -6.89 3.07 5.05
C GLY A 321 -5.98 1.85 4.93
N LYS A 322 -5.73 1.38 3.70
CA LYS A 322 -4.86 0.24 3.40
C LYS A 322 -3.42 0.71 3.21
N TYR A 323 -2.52 -0.26 3.18
CA TYR A 323 -1.08 -0.13 2.96
C TYR A 323 -0.57 -1.39 2.27
N MET A 324 0.69 -1.44 1.85
CA MET A 324 1.27 -2.59 1.17
C MET A 324 1.72 -3.68 2.16
N PRO A 325 1.50 -4.96 1.85
CA PRO A 325 0.62 -5.45 0.78
C PRO A 325 -0.87 -5.28 1.14
N VAL A 326 -1.70 -4.89 0.17
CA VAL A 326 -3.13 -4.49 0.40
C VAL A 326 -3.99 -5.60 1.03
N ASN A 327 -3.68 -6.86 0.73
CA ASN A 327 -4.45 -8.04 1.14
C ASN A 327 -3.99 -8.65 2.47
N ALA A 328 -2.96 -8.13 3.14
CA ALA A 328 -2.50 -8.65 4.42
C ALA A 328 -2.33 -7.53 5.44
N ASP A 329 -2.76 -7.81 6.67
CA ASP A 329 -2.42 -6.96 7.80
C ASP A 329 -0.98 -7.29 8.22
N LEU A 330 -0.14 -6.27 8.33
CA LEU A 330 1.22 -6.44 8.82
C LEU A 330 1.17 -6.70 10.34
N PRO A 331 2.08 -7.55 10.89
CA PRO A 331 2.06 -7.95 12.28
C PRO A 331 2.46 -6.78 13.21
N LEU A 332 1.52 -5.88 13.47
CA LEU A 332 1.59 -4.99 14.61
C LEU A 332 1.34 -5.87 15.83
N GLU A 333 2.36 -6.13 16.67
CA GLU A 333 2.20 -6.96 17.87
C GLU A 333 0.85 -6.64 18.57
N GLU A 334 0.01 -7.66 18.74
CA GLU A 334 -1.36 -7.59 19.30
C GLU A 334 -1.44 -6.79 20.62
N LYS A 335 -0.31 -6.65 21.32
CA LYS A 335 -0.15 -5.86 22.53
C LYS A 335 -0.49 -4.37 22.39
N ARG A 336 -0.55 -3.79 21.18
CA ARG A 336 -0.96 -2.36 21.02
C ARG A 336 -2.46 -2.15 21.09
N VAL A 337 -3.27 -3.09 20.61
CA VAL A 337 -4.75 -2.99 20.72
C VAL A 337 -5.16 -3.08 22.20
N GLU A 338 -4.46 -3.90 22.97
CA GLU A 338 -4.70 -4.04 24.42
C GLU A 338 -4.26 -2.82 25.22
N LYS A 339 -3.12 -2.20 24.88
CA LYS A 339 -2.65 -0.98 25.56
C LYS A 339 -3.58 0.22 25.31
N PHE A 340 -4.14 0.35 24.10
CA PHE A 340 -5.16 1.36 23.80
C PHE A 340 -6.47 1.13 24.58
N LYS A 341 -6.92 -0.13 24.71
CA LYS A 341 -8.10 -0.49 25.51
C LYS A 341 -7.91 -0.21 27.01
N ILE A 342 -6.72 -0.46 27.56
CA ILE A 342 -6.41 -0.21 28.98
C ILE A 342 -6.34 1.28 29.30
N ILE A 343 -5.79 2.10 28.39
CA ILE A 343 -5.71 3.55 28.58
C ILE A 343 -7.11 4.18 28.54
N PHE A 344 -7.99 3.75 27.65
CA PHE A 344 -9.36 4.26 27.55
C PHE A 344 -10.22 3.91 28.79
N ASN A 345 -10.08 2.70 29.32
CA ASN A 345 -10.78 2.29 30.55
C ASN A 345 -10.26 3.03 31.80
N LYS A 346 -8.98 3.40 31.85
CA LYS A 346 -8.41 4.18 32.98
C LYS A 346 -8.82 5.65 32.96
N VAL A 347 -9.13 6.23 31.80
CA VAL A 347 -9.61 7.62 31.68
C VAL A 347 -11.08 7.72 32.09
N ASN A 348 -11.92 6.75 31.73
CA ASN A 348 -13.34 6.75 32.10
C ASN A 348 -13.60 6.46 33.60
N LEU A 349 -12.73 5.71 34.27
CA LEU A 349 -12.81 5.48 35.72
C LEU A 349 -12.35 6.68 36.57
N ARG A 350 -11.72 7.69 35.98
CA ARG A 350 -11.32 8.93 36.69
C ARG A 350 -12.29 10.10 36.51
N LEU A 351 -13.31 9.94 35.68
CA LEU A 351 -14.37 10.95 35.46
C LEU A 351 -15.70 10.56 36.15
N SER A 352 -15.69 9.55 37.01
CA SER A 352 -16.86 9.01 37.70
C SER A 352 -16.70 8.89 39.23
N VAL A 353 -15.85 9.73 39.84
CA VAL A 353 -15.80 9.92 41.31
C VAL A 353 -16.00 11.38 41.66
#